data_AF-A0A3A5S0D3-F1
#
_entry.id   AF-A0A3A5S0D3-F1
#
_cell.length_a   1.000
_cell.length_b   1.000
_cell.length_c   1.000
_cell.angle_alpha   90.00
_cell.angle_beta   90.00
_cell.angle_gamma   90.00
#
_symmetry.space_group_name_H-M   'P 1'
#
loop_
_entity.id
_entity.type
_entity.pdbx_description
1 polymer ?
#
loop_
_entity_poly.entity_id
_entity_poly.type
_entity_poly.pdbx_seq_one_letter_code
_entity_poly.pdbx_strand_id
1 'polypeptide(L)'
;MEQRKIEHITLHLIIFGTIAIIGVLARQTVLHYGWDEFSSYLILVVCSIIMGAIYLNLQIIFGQILSPTIEKCFMRFECYRNKAVVIEVPIEQQELIESTIDTEPIVSESEPEIETTSDTTEEVSTLSLSESNEDMAVFPKEEIPSASISNIPIEVLNQPSEYEISRANAMAEKERASQEKLDKVLTYTKQNLVLYLSETDLNRLCGYITEYYLSDTMPKVEQIKVDAQLKTIDIMHFGWNIGKAFGKPRLQTATFIKRVFAHTLRDSEISTIERKMSHTESECKIKLNGNIA
;
A
#
# COMPACT_ATOMS: atom_id res chain seq x y z
N MET A 1 3.25 7.38 17.70
CA MET A 1 2.63 6.86 16.45
C MET A 1 1.13 6.64 16.65
N GLU A 2 0.71 6.05 17.78
CA GLU A 2 -0.70 5.71 18.05
C GLU A 2 -1.68 6.89 18.09
N GLN A 3 -1.29 8.05 18.61
CA GLN A 3 -2.18 9.21 18.72
C GLN A 3 -2.83 9.60 17.38
N ARG A 4 -2.07 9.64 16.27
CA ARG A 4 -2.61 9.95 14.93
C ARG A 4 -3.59 8.89 14.42
N LYS A 5 -3.43 7.63 14.81
CA LYS A 5 -4.38 6.56 14.45
C LYS A 5 -5.70 6.77 15.19
N ILE A 6 -5.63 7.08 16.49
CA ILE A 6 -6.79 7.35 17.33
C ILE A 6 -7.55 8.57 16.78
N GLU A 7 -6.87 9.68 16.50
CA GLU A 7 -7.46 10.88 15.89
C GLU A 7 -8.17 10.58 14.57
N HIS A 8 -7.55 9.79 13.68
CA HIS A 8 -8.14 9.40 12.38
C HIS A 8 -9.39 8.52 12.54
N ILE A 9 -9.35 7.57 13.48
CA ILE A 9 -10.49 6.71 13.81
C ILE A 9 -11.64 7.54 14.41
N THR A 10 -11.35 8.41 15.39
CA THR A 10 -12.34 9.29 16.01
C THR A 10 -13.00 10.22 15.00
N LEU A 11 -12.23 10.81 14.07
CA LEU A 11 -12.75 11.70 13.04
C LEU A 11 -13.72 10.97 12.08
N HIS A 12 -13.38 9.76 11.62
CA HIS A 12 -14.29 8.97 10.80
C HIS A 12 -15.54 8.49 11.55
N LEU A 13 -15.43 8.15 12.84
CA LEU A 13 -16.60 7.82 13.67
C LEU A 13 -17.57 9.01 13.81
N ILE A 14 -17.05 10.23 14.01
CA ILE A 14 -17.88 11.44 14.06
C ILE A 14 -18.62 11.66 12.73
N ILE A 15 -17.93 11.50 11.60
CA ILE A 15 -18.51 11.70 10.26
C ILE A 15 -19.57 10.63 9.95
N PHE A 16 -19.30 9.36 10.28
CA PHE A 16 -20.31 8.31 10.14
C PHE A 16 -21.54 8.59 11.01
N GLY A 17 -21.33 9.08 12.24
CA GLY A 17 -22.40 9.55 13.13
C GLY A 17 -23.25 10.68 12.52
N THR A 18 -22.64 11.70 11.89
CA THR A 18 -23.42 12.78 11.27
C THR A 18 -24.21 12.32 10.05
N ILE A 19 -23.66 11.41 9.22
CA ILE A 19 -24.38 10.80 8.09
C ILE A 19 -25.58 9.98 8.60
N ALA A 20 -25.40 9.21 9.68
CA ALA A 20 -26.49 8.45 10.30
C ALA A 20 -27.60 9.36 10.87
N ILE A 21 -27.24 10.46 11.54
CA ILE A 21 -28.20 11.45 12.04
C ILE A 21 -29.01 12.06 10.89
N ILE A 22 -28.36 12.44 9.78
CA ILE A 22 -29.03 12.99 8.59
C ILE A 22 -29.99 11.94 7.97
N GLY A 23 -29.57 10.67 7.89
CA GLY A 23 -30.43 9.57 7.43
C GLY A 23 -31.66 9.34 8.33
N VAL A 24 -31.50 9.46 9.65
CA VAL A 24 -32.61 9.37 10.61
C VAL A 24 -33.57 10.56 10.48
N LEU A 25 -33.06 11.78 10.27
CA LEU A 25 -33.91 12.95 9.99
C LEU A 25 -34.68 12.79 8.68
N ALA A 26 -34.06 12.28 7.62
CA ALA A 26 -34.72 11.96 6.35
C ALA A 26 -35.79 10.86 6.51
N ARG A 27 -35.57 9.87 7.39
CA ARG A 27 -36.59 8.88 7.76
C ARG A 27 -37.77 9.53 8.49
N GLN A 28 -37.50 10.43 9.44
CA GLN A 28 -38.54 11.12 10.21
C GLN A 28 -39.43 12.01 9.33
N THR A 29 -38.87 12.74 8.36
CA THR A 29 -39.68 13.54 7.43
C THR A 29 -40.55 12.66 6.55
N VAL A 30 -40.03 11.54 6.04
CA VAL A 30 -40.79 10.59 5.19
C VAL A 30 -41.94 9.93 5.97
N LEU A 31 -41.72 9.54 7.23
CA LEU A 31 -42.81 9.06 8.10
C LEU A 31 -43.85 10.17 8.40
N HIS A 32 -43.42 11.42 8.58
CA HIS A 32 -44.33 12.56 8.75
C HIS A 32 -45.20 12.81 7.50
N TYR A 33 -44.71 12.48 6.30
CA TYR A 33 -45.50 12.48 5.06
C TYR A 33 -46.43 11.26 4.89
N GLY A 34 -46.50 10.36 5.88
CA GLY A 34 -47.43 9.22 5.89
C GLY A 34 -46.96 8.01 5.07
N TRP A 35 -45.66 7.90 4.78
CA TRP A 35 -45.08 6.72 4.11
C TRP A 35 -45.01 5.53 5.07
N ASP A 36 -45.02 4.32 4.52
CA ASP A 36 -44.95 3.09 5.31
C ASP A 36 -43.56 2.88 5.95
N GLU A 37 -43.52 2.06 7.00
CA GLU A 37 -42.31 1.86 7.79
C GLU A 37 -41.19 1.17 6.98
N PHE A 38 -41.50 0.25 6.06
CA PHE A 38 -40.49 -0.40 5.22
C PHE A 38 -39.85 0.59 4.24
N SER A 39 -40.66 1.38 3.53
CA SER A 39 -40.18 2.45 2.65
C SER A 39 -39.37 3.50 3.42
N SER A 40 -39.69 3.76 4.69
CA SER A 40 -38.91 4.65 5.55
C SER A 40 -37.50 4.11 5.87
N TYR A 41 -37.33 2.78 6.03
CA TYR A 41 -36.01 2.17 6.20
C TYR A 41 -35.24 2.14 4.87
N LEU A 42 -35.93 1.89 3.75
CA LEU A 42 -35.32 1.98 2.42
C LEU A 42 -34.77 3.39 2.15
N ILE A 43 -35.52 4.44 2.51
CA ILE A 43 -35.07 5.83 2.35
C ILE A 43 -33.84 6.14 3.22
N LEU A 44 -33.76 5.60 4.45
CA LEU A 44 -32.61 5.78 5.33
C LEU A 44 -31.35 5.18 4.69
N VAL A 45 -31.44 3.92 4.25
CA VAL A 45 -30.31 3.21 3.63
C VAL A 45 -29.85 3.92 2.34
N VAL A 46 -30.78 4.25 1.44
CA VAL A 46 -30.46 4.93 0.17
C VAL A 46 -29.86 6.32 0.43
N CYS A 47 -30.43 7.11 1.36
CA CYS A 47 -29.91 8.42 1.70
C CYS A 47 -28.49 8.33 2.30
N SER A 48 -28.24 7.38 3.22
CA SER A 48 -26.91 7.15 3.79
C SER A 48 -25.87 6.73 2.73
N ILE A 49 -26.24 5.87 1.77
CA ILE A 49 -25.36 5.48 0.66
C ILE A 49 -25.02 6.67 -0.23
N ILE A 50 -26.01 7.46 -0.64
CA ILE A 50 -25.81 8.64 -1.50
C ILE A 50 -24.93 9.68 -0.79
N MET A 51 -25.22 10.00 0.48
CA MET A 51 -24.44 10.96 1.27
C MET A 51 -23.01 10.46 1.51
N GLY A 52 -22.83 9.16 1.77
CA GLY A 52 -21.50 8.54 1.88
C GLY A 52 -20.70 8.61 0.58
N ALA A 53 -21.34 8.33 -0.56
CA ALA A 53 -20.71 8.44 -1.88
C ALA A 53 -20.30 9.90 -2.20
N ILE A 54 -21.16 10.87 -1.92
CA ILE A 54 -20.85 12.30 -2.07
C ILE A 54 -19.67 12.69 -1.17
N TYR A 55 -19.67 12.27 0.09
CA TYR A 55 -18.58 12.54 1.03
C TYR A 55 -17.23 11.99 0.53
N LEU A 56 -17.19 10.73 0.07
CA LEU A 56 -15.96 10.11 -0.47
C LEU A 56 -15.46 10.83 -1.74
N ASN A 57 -16.36 11.22 -2.65
CA ASN A 57 -16.00 12.00 -3.83
C ASN A 57 -15.42 13.37 -3.45
N LEU A 58 -16.04 14.07 -2.50
CA LEU A 58 -15.52 15.33 -1.98
C LEU A 58 -14.15 15.14 -1.30
N GLN A 59 -13.95 14.08 -0.53
CA GLN A 59 -12.67 13.79 0.13
C GLN A 59 -11.52 13.60 -0.88
N ILE A 60 -11.78 12.92 -2.01
CA ILE A 60 -10.82 12.77 -3.11
C ILE A 60 -10.51 14.14 -3.76
N ILE A 61 -11.55 14.93 -4.07
CA ILE A 61 -11.41 16.24 -4.71
C ILE A 61 -10.66 17.24 -3.80
N PHE A 62 -10.99 17.29 -2.51
CA PHE A 62 -10.28 18.12 -1.53
C PHE A 62 -8.82 17.69 -1.37
N GLY A 63 -8.52 16.39 -1.38
CA GLY A 63 -7.15 15.89 -1.37
C GLY A 63 -6.32 16.38 -2.58
N GLN A 64 -6.93 16.43 -3.76
CA GLN A 64 -6.26 16.86 -5.01
C GLN A 64 -6.16 18.38 -5.16
N ILE A 65 -7.19 19.14 -4.79
CA ILE A 65 -7.24 20.59 -5.03
C ILE A 65 -6.75 21.38 -3.82
N LEU A 66 -7.17 21.01 -2.61
CA LEU A 66 -6.98 21.83 -1.43
C LEU A 66 -5.56 21.71 -0.87
N SER A 67 -4.97 20.51 -0.90
CA SER A 67 -3.58 20.28 -0.48
C SER A 67 -2.57 21.19 -1.20
N PRO A 68 -2.45 21.18 -2.55
CA PRO A 68 -1.50 22.05 -3.25
C PRO A 68 -1.87 23.53 -3.22
N THR A 69 -3.15 23.87 -3.03
CA THR A 69 -3.61 25.27 -2.95
C THR A 69 -3.32 25.86 -1.56
N ILE A 70 -3.54 25.10 -0.50
CA ILE A 70 -3.19 25.48 0.88
C ILE A 70 -1.67 25.58 1.01
N GLU A 71 -0.90 24.63 0.49
CA GLU A 71 0.58 24.71 0.51
C GLU A 71 1.10 26.00 -0.14
N LYS A 72 0.61 26.33 -1.35
CA LYS A 72 0.94 27.59 -2.04
C LYS A 72 0.45 28.83 -1.31
N CYS A 73 -0.67 28.75 -0.58
CA CYS A 73 -1.21 29.86 0.20
C CYS A 73 -0.41 30.09 1.50
N PHE A 74 -0.04 29.03 2.22
CA PHE A 74 0.79 29.12 3.43
C PHE A 74 2.20 29.62 3.11
N MET A 75 2.80 29.18 2.00
CA MET A 75 4.08 29.71 1.51
C MET A 75 4.00 31.20 1.09
N ARG A 76 2.79 31.76 0.93
CA ARG A 76 2.56 33.18 0.62
C ARG A 76 2.34 34.06 1.86
N PHE A 77 2.10 33.47 3.03
CA PHE A 77 1.97 34.21 4.30
C PHE A 77 3.29 34.21 5.08
N GLU A 78 3.84 35.40 5.34
CA GLU A 78 5.18 35.59 5.90
C GLU A 78 5.41 34.91 7.27
N CYS A 79 4.35 34.70 8.05
CA CYS A 79 4.39 34.06 9.37
C CYS A 79 4.98 32.64 9.36
N TYR A 80 4.82 31.88 8.26
CA TYR A 80 5.36 30.52 8.15
C TYR A 80 6.82 30.45 7.67
N ARG A 81 7.38 31.54 7.15
CA ARG A 81 8.74 31.56 6.58
C ARG A 81 9.84 31.39 7.65
N ASN A 82 9.59 31.88 8.86
CA ASN A 82 10.63 32.02 9.87
C ASN A 82 10.92 30.73 10.69
N LYS A 83 10.02 29.72 10.68
CA LYS A 83 10.29 28.44 11.36
C LYS A 83 11.28 27.53 10.60
N ALA A 84 11.50 27.75 9.31
CA ALA A 84 12.51 27.03 8.54
C ALA A 84 13.94 27.58 8.75
N VAL A 85 14.07 28.84 9.15
CA VAL A 85 15.39 29.53 9.26
C VAL A 85 15.99 29.39 10.66
N VAL A 86 15.18 29.26 11.71
CA VAL A 86 15.67 29.22 13.12
C VAL A 86 16.35 27.89 13.50
N ILE A 87 16.25 26.85 12.66
CA ILE A 87 16.91 25.55 12.89
C ILE A 87 18.31 25.48 12.23
N GLU A 88 18.68 26.48 11.41
CA GLU A 88 20.04 26.64 10.86
C GLU A 88 20.86 27.67 11.68
N VAL A 89 21.23 27.30 12.91
CA VAL A 89 22.33 27.96 13.64
C VAL A 89 23.32 26.89 14.08
N PRO A 90 24.48 26.75 13.41
CA PRO A 90 25.53 25.82 13.83
C PRO A 90 26.15 26.27 15.17
N ILE A 91 26.16 25.37 16.15
CA ILE A 91 26.95 25.54 17.37
C ILE A 91 28.35 24.99 17.08
N GLU A 92 29.24 25.83 16.56
CA GLU A 92 30.69 25.62 16.64
C GLU A 92 31.36 26.96 16.96
N GLN A 93 31.97 27.02 18.15
CA GLN A 93 33.15 27.79 18.57
C GLN A 93 33.05 28.23 20.04
N GLN A 94 33.42 27.31 20.96
CA GLN A 94 34.06 27.71 22.20
C GLN A 94 35.07 26.64 22.63
N GLU A 95 36.21 26.63 21.95
CA GLU A 95 37.40 25.93 22.42
C GLU A 95 38.21 26.85 23.34
N LEU A 96 38.81 26.26 24.38
CA LEU A 96 39.99 26.76 25.12
C LEU A 96 39.88 28.08 25.94
N ILE A 97 39.68 27.95 27.26
CA ILE A 97 40.67 28.30 28.32
C ILE A 97 40.36 27.32 29.49
N GLU A 98 41.17 26.29 29.72
CA GLU A 98 42.15 26.21 30.84
C GLU A 98 41.59 26.71 32.20
N SER A 99 41.61 25.96 33.31
CA SER A 99 42.67 25.05 33.76
C SER A 99 42.31 24.38 35.12
N THR A 100 43.09 23.34 35.47
CA THR A 100 43.44 22.85 36.83
C THR A 100 42.49 21.97 37.67
N ILE A 101 43.06 20.80 38.02
CA ILE A 101 42.87 19.96 39.23
C ILE A 101 41.61 19.05 39.23
N ASP A 102 41.68 17.77 38.84
CA ASP A 102 42.48 16.62 39.36
C ASP A 102 41.88 15.98 40.62
N THR A 103 41.37 14.74 40.49
CA THR A 103 41.72 13.55 41.30
C THR A 103 40.99 12.33 40.71
N GLU A 104 41.68 11.18 40.71
CA GLU A 104 41.35 9.96 39.97
C GLU A 104 40.49 8.93 40.80
N PRO A 105 40.45 7.60 40.56
CA PRO A 105 39.19 6.90 40.29
C PRO A 105 38.78 5.89 41.39
N ILE A 106 37.50 5.48 41.42
CA ILE A 106 37.07 4.32 42.21
C ILE A 106 36.19 3.35 41.40
N VAL A 107 36.71 2.13 41.30
CA VAL A 107 36.11 0.88 40.85
C VAL A 107 34.84 0.55 41.64
N SER A 108 33.81 -0.01 40.98
CA SER A 108 33.07 -1.13 41.56
C SER A 108 32.54 -2.08 40.49
N GLU A 109 32.83 -3.35 40.73
CA GLU A 109 32.53 -4.54 39.93
C GLU A 109 31.19 -5.16 40.36
N SER A 110 30.43 -5.77 39.43
CA SER A 110 29.71 -7.06 39.63
C SER A 110 28.67 -7.37 38.54
N GLU A 111 28.97 -8.35 37.69
CA GLU A 111 28.00 -9.33 37.13
C GLU A 111 27.71 -10.42 38.19
N PRO A 112 26.94 -11.49 37.91
CA PRO A 112 25.70 -11.66 37.15
C PRO A 112 24.62 -12.32 38.07
N GLU A 113 23.48 -12.81 37.53
CA GLU A 113 23.00 -14.20 37.74
C GLU A 113 21.64 -14.50 37.06
N ILE A 114 21.70 -15.47 36.16
CA ILE A 114 20.76 -16.59 35.94
C ILE A 114 19.61 -16.80 36.94
N GLU A 115 18.41 -17.06 36.40
CA GLU A 115 17.75 -18.35 36.70
C GLU A 115 16.92 -18.85 35.50
N THR A 116 16.84 -20.17 35.38
CA THR A 116 16.13 -20.94 34.34
C THR A 116 15.13 -21.85 35.04
N THR A 117 14.06 -22.31 34.36
CA THR A 117 13.53 -23.72 34.37
C THR A 117 12.00 -23.81 34.34
N SER A 118 11.48 -24.57 33.34
CA SER A 118 10.18 -25.29 33.28
C SER A 118 8.85 -24.52 33.42
N ASP A 119 7.71 -24.99 32.91
CA ASP A 119 7.36 -26.25 32.21
C ASP A 119 6.64 -25.93 30.88
N THR A 120 6.79 -26.68 29.77
CA THR A 120 6.36 -28.08 29.50
C THR A 120 4.84 -28.30 29.60
N THR A 121 4.26 -28.86 28.53
CA THR A 121 3.11 -29.80 28.47
C THR A 121 2.08 -29.40 27.40
N GLU A 122 2.12 -30.14 26.27
CA GLU A 122 0.98 -30.60 25.43
C GLU A 122 0.00 -29.55 24.82
N GLU A 123 -0.67 -29.79 23.68
CA GLU A 123 -0.58 -30.90 22.72
C GLU A 123 -0.82 -30.41 21.28
N VAL A 124 -0.53 -31.28 20.32
CA VAL A 124 -0.88 -31.12 18.90
C VAL A 124 -2.39 -31.31 18.71
N SER A 125 -3.02 -30.49 17.86
CA SER A 125 -4.17 -30.96 17.07
C SER A 125 -4.32 -30.22 15.75
N THR A 126 -4.33 -31.01 14.69
CA THR A 126 -4.56 -30.60 13.29
C THR A 126 -6.01 -30.81 12.88
N LEU A 127 -6.39 -30.15 11.78
CA LEU A 127 -7.30 -30.63 10.72
C LEU A 127 -8.82 -30.42 10.86
N SER A 128 -9.43 -30.43 9.66
CA SER A 128 -10.86 -30.62 9.31
C SER A 128 -11.86 -29.48 9.56
N LEU A 129 -12.01 -28.66 8.52
CA LEU A 129 -13.29 -28.39 7.83
C LEU A 129 -14.39 -29.45 8.09
N SER A 130 -15.62 -29.00 8.37
CA SER A 130 -16.84 -29.82 8.27
C SER A 130 -18.06 -28.98 7.85
N GLU A 131 -18.76 -29.43 6.81
CA GLU A 131 -20.06 -28.89 6.39
C GLU A 131 -21.20 -29.45 7.26
N SER A 132 -22.15 -28.59 7.65
CA SER A 132 -23.42 -28.94 8.33
C SER A 132 -24.29 -27.66 8.40
N ASN A 133 -25.61 -27.62 8.14
CA ASN A 133 -26.58 -28.59 7.64
C ASN A 133 -27.61 -27.85 6.74
N GLU A 134 -28.63 -28.57 6.25
CA GLU A 134 -29.80 -28.03 5.52
C GLU A 134 -30.73 -27.17 6.41
N ASP A 135 -31.41 -26.18 5.80
CA ASP A 135 -32.72 -25.70 6.27
C ASP A 135 -33.69 -25.60 5.09
N MET A 136 -34.97 -25.85 5.35
CA MET A 136 -35.94 -26.38 4.39
C MET A 136 -37.03 -25.34 4.04
N ALA A 137 -36.95 -24.74 2.85
CA ALA A 137 -38.02 -23.90 2.32
C ALA A 137 -39.01 -24.71 1.46
N VAL A 138 -40.27 -24.76 1.89
CA VAL A 138 -41.37 -25.51 1.26
C VAL A 138 -42.00 -24.74 0.08
N PHE A 139 -42.60 -25.50 -0.85
CA PHE A 139 -43.66 -25.17 -1.85
C PHE A 139 -43.26 -25.33 -3.33
N PRO A 140 -44.19 -25.75 -4.22
CA PRO A 140 -45.30 -26.69 -4.05
C PRO A 140 -45.19 -27.90 -5.00
N LYS A 141 -46.10 -28.88 -4.88
CA LYS A 141 -46.19 -30.02 -5.80
C LYS A 141 -46.79 -29.60 -7.14
N GLU A 142 -46.16 -29.98 -8.24
CA GLU A 142 -46.80 -30.09 -9.55
C GLU A 142 -46.42 -31.45 -10.18
N GLU A 143 -47.32 -32.01 -11.00
CA GLU A 143 -47.36 -33.45 -11.30
C GLU A 143 -46.42 -33.87 -12.45
N ILE A 144 -45.83 -35.07 -12.32
CA ILE A 144 -45.05 -35.72 -13.38
C ILE A 144 -45.98 -36.55 -14.27
N PRO A 145 -45.87 -36.43 -15.61
CA PRO A 145 -45.99 -37.60 -16.48
C PRO A 145 -44.62 -38.07 -16.99
N SER A 146 -44.29 -39.34 -16.73
CA SER A 146 -42.99 -39.92 -17.11
C SER A 146 -42.87 -40.13 -18.61
N ALA A 147 -41.81 -39.61 -19.23
CA ALA A 147 -41.46 -39.88 -20.63
C ALA A 147 -39.96 -40.17 -20.80
N SER A 148 -39.64 -41.47 -20.89
CA SER A 148 -38.58 -42.04 -21.74
C SER A 148 -37.19 -41.38 -21.75
N ILE A 149 -36.36 -41.65 -20.74
CA ILE A 149 -34.90 -41.47 -20.86
C ILE A 149 -34.32 -42.66 -21.64
N SER A 150 -34.25 -42.50 -22.95
CA SER A 150 -33.50 -43.39 -23.85
C SER A 150 -32.09 -42.84 -24.06
N ASN A 151 -31.10 -43.47 -23.42
CA ASN A 151 -29.69 -43.51 -23.83
C ASN A 151 -29.06 -42.17 -24.30
N ILE A 152 -28.73 -41.29 -23.37
CA ILE A 152 -27.71 -40.26 -23.61
C ILE A 152 -26.33 -40.92 -23.38
N PRO A 153 -25.40 -40.93 -24.36
CA PRO A 153 -24.07 -41.50 -24.17
C PRO A 153 -23.28 -40.75 -23.08
N ILE A 154 -22.64 -41.50 -22.19
CA ILE A 154 -21.78 -40.98 -21.11
C ILE A 154 -20.41 -40.58 -21.69
N GLU A 155 -20.42 -39.64 -22.63
CA GLU A 155 -19.21 -39.15 -23.32
C GLU A 155 -19.25 -37.61 -23.52
N VAL A 156 -20.41 -36.98 -23.34
CA VAL A 156 -20.61 -35.52 -23.49
C VAL A 156 -20.22 -34.73 -22.23
N LEU A 157 -20.11 -35.37 -21.06
CA LEU A 157 -19.93 -34.67 -19.77
C LEU A 157 -18.49 -34.22 -19.46
N ASN A 158 -17.51 -34.56 -20.31
CA ASN A 158 -16.07 -34.32 -20.04
C ASN A 158 -15.45 -33.20 -20.91
N GLN A 159 -16.23 -32.49 -21.73
CA GLN A 159 -15.72 -31.32 -22.46
C GLN A 159 -16.04 -30.04 -21.67
N PRO A 160 -15.06 -29.14 -21.44
CA PRO A 160 -15.31 -27.87 -20.75
C PRO A 160 -16.29 -27.01 -21.56
N SER A 161 -17.20 -26.36 -20.85
CA SER A 161 -18.20 -25.48 -21.46
C SER A 161 -17.55 -24.28 -22.16
N GLU A 162 -18.24 -23.70 -23.15
CA GLU A 162 -17.81 -22.47 -23.82
C GLU A 162 -17.55 -21.31 -22.83
N TYR A 163 -18.30 -21.27 -21.72
CA TYR A 163 -18.08 -20.33 -20.62
C TYR A 163 -16.77 -20.59 -19.87
N GLU A 164 -16.42 -21.85 -19.59
CA GLU A 164 -15.15 -22.20 -18.94
C GLU A 164 -13.95 -21.94 -19.87
N ILE A 165 -14.09 -22.26 -21.16
CA ILE A 165 -13.06 -21.97 -22.18
C ILE A 165 -12.82 -20.46 -22.28
N SER A 166 -13.89 -19.65 -22.40
CA SER A 166 -13.76 -18.19 -22.49
C SER A 166 -13.22 -17.55 -21.20
N ARG A 167 -13.64 -18.05 -20.02
CA ARG A 167 -13.08 -17.65 -18.73
C ARG A 167 -11.58 -18.00 -18.63
N ALA A 168 -11.18 -19.21 -19.01
CA ALA A 168 -9.79 -19.65 -19.00
C ALA A 168 -8.92 -18.80 -19.94
N ASN A 169 -9.40 -18.54 -21.16
CA ASN A 169 -8.72 -17.67 -22.13
C ASN A 169 -8.54 -16.24 -21.58
N ALA A 170 -9.57 -15.66 -20.95
CA ALA A 170 -9.48 -14.33 -20.35
C ALA A 170 -8.48 -14.26 -19.18
N MET A 171 -8.41 -15.31 -18.35
CA MET A 171 -7.39 -15.41 -17.28
C MET A 171 -5.98 -15.55 -17.86
N ALA A 172 -5.79 -16.40 -18.87
CA ALA A 172 -4.51 -16.59 -19.54
C ALA A 172 -4.02 -15.34 -20.30
N GLU A 173 -4.94 -14.56 -20.90
CA GLU A 173 -4.63 -13.27 -21.52
C GLU A 173 -4.13 -12.25 -20.50
N LYS A 174 -4.83 -12.14 -19.36
CA LYS A 174 -4.45 -11.26 -18.26
C LYS A 174 -3.08 -11.64 -17.69
N GLU A 175 -2.81 -12.93 -17.52
CA GLU A 175 -1.51 -13.42 -17.05
C GLU A 175 -0.39 -13.14 -18.05
N ARG A 176 -0.64 -13.33 -19.36
CA ARG A 176 0.34 -13.02 -20.40
C ARG A 176 0.68 -11.53 -20.44
N ALA A 177 -0.32 -10.65 -20.34
CA ALA A 177 -0.12 -9.20 -20.28
C ALA A 177 0.61 -8.75 -18.99
N SER A 178 0.36 -9.45 -17.87
CA SER A 178 1.10 -9.28 -16.60
C SER A 178 2.59 -9.64 -16.77
N GLN A 179 2.87 -10.80 -17.38
CA GLN A 179 4.21 -11.29 -17.60
C GLN A 179 5.00 -10.46 -18.64
N GLU A 180 4.35 -9.98 -19.71
CA GLU A 180 4.95 -9.06 -20.69
C GLU A 180 5.33 -7.72 -20.04
N LYS A 181 4.46 -7.18 -19.18
CA LYS A 181 4.74 -5.98 -18.38
C LYS A 181 5.95 -6.17 -17.46
N LEU A 182 6.06 -7.32 -16.79
CA LEU A 182 7.23 -7.64 -15.98
C LEU A 182 8.50 -7.73 -16.83
N ASP A 183 8.47 -8.46 -17.95
CA ASP A 183 9.64 -8.63 -18.82
C ASP A 183 10.17 -7.31 -19.39
N LYS A 184 9.28 -6.40 -19.81
CA LYS A 184 9.67 -5.04 -20.24
C LYS A 184 10.38 -4.27 -19.13
N VAL A 185 9.91 -4.36 -17.88
CA VAL A 185 10.54 -3.68 -16.73
C VAL A 185 11.87 -4.32 -16.33
N LEU A 186 11.99 -5.65 -16.43
CA LEU A 186 13.27 -6.35 -16.22
C LEU A 186 14.28 -6.02 -17.32
N THR A 187 13.85 -5.94 -18.58
CA THR A 187 14.65 -5.51 -19.73
C THR A 187 15.13 -4.06 -19.56
N TYR A 188 14.23 -3.14 -19.22
CA TYR A 188 14.56 -1.75 -18.86
C TYR A 188 15.60 -1.69 -17.73
N THR A 189 15.43 -2.50 -16.69
CA THR A 189 16.34 -2.56 -15.54
C THR A 189 17.74 -2.99 -15.96
N LYS A 190 17.85 -4.09 -16.71
CA LYS A 190 19.14 -4.59 -17.24
C LYS A 190 19.82 -3.53 -18.09
N GLN A 191 19.10 -2.93 -19.05
CA GLN A 191 19.65 -1.90 -19.94
C GLN A 191 20.18 -0.66 -19.20
N ASN A 192 19.51 -0.22 -18.12
CA ASN A 192 19.89 0.99 -17.39
C ASN A 192 20.96 0.75 -16.32
N LEU A 193 21.10 -0.47 -15.79
CA LEU A 193 21.95 -0.76 -14.64
C LEU A 193 23.12 -1.73 -14.88
N VAL A 194 23.21 -2.38 -16.05
CA VAL A 194 24.31 -3.32 -16.38
C VAL A 194 25.71 -2.71 -16.30
N LEU A 195 25.85 -1.39 -16.49
CA LEU A 195 27.14 -0.67 -16.37
C LEU A 195 27.46 -0.20 -14.94
N TYR A 196 26.54 -0.37 -13.99
CA TYR A 196 26.61 0.22 -12.65
C TYR A 196 26.41 -0.79 -11.52
N LEU A 197 26.29 -2.08 -11.85
CA LEU A 197 26.09 -3.20 -10.93
C LEU A 197 26.95 -4.39 -11.35
N SER A 198 27.31 -5.25 -10.39
CA SER A 198 27.83 -6.57 -10.70
C SER A 198 26.73 -7.45 -11.34
N GLU A 199 27.10 -8.48 -12.09
CA GLU A 199 26.13 -9.45 -12.64
C GLU A 199 25.27 -10.07 -11.52
N THR A 200 25.90 -10.42 -10.40
CA THR A 200 25.22 -10.94 -9.21
C THR A 200 24.19 -9.95 -8.69
N ASP A 201 24.57 -8.69 -8.46
CA ASP A 201 23.65 -7.68 -7.92
C ASP A 201 22.54 -7.30 -8.91
N LEU A 202 22.83 -7.29 -10.22
CA LEU A 202 21.82 -7.05 -11.25
C LEU A 202 20.78 -8.18 -11.30
N ASN A 203 21.21 -9.43 -11.17
CA ASN A 203 20.32 -10.59 -11.10
C ASN A 203 19.50 -10.59 -9.80
N ARG A 204 20.11 -10.23 -8.66
CA ARG A 204 19.40 -10.04 -7.39
C ARG A 204 18.33 -8.93 -7.49
N LEU A 205 18.68 -7.79 -8.09
CA LEU A 205 17.75 -6.68 -8.32
C LEU A 205 16.56 -7.11 -9.18
N CYS A 206 16.80 -7.89 -10.25
CA CYS A 206 15.72 -8.46 -11.05
C CYS A 206 14.79 -9.33 -10.19
N GLY A 207 15.33 -10.18 -9.33
CA GLY A 207 14.55 -10.98 -8.37
C GLY A 207 13.68 -10.12 -7.43
N TYR A 208 14.27 -9.07 -6.83
CA TYR A 208 13.53 -8.14 -5.96
C TYR A 208 12.43 -7.38 -6.70
N ILE A 209 12.63 -7.03 -7.97
CA ILE A 209 11.63 -6.36 -8.83
C ILE A 209 10.48 -7.32 -9.17
N THR A 210 10.77 -8.59 -9.46
CA THR A 210 9.76 -9.64 -9.66
C THR A 210 8.94 -9.85 -8.39
N GLU A 211 9.57 -10.01 -7.22
CA GLU A 211 8.86 -10.15 -5.94
C GLU A 211 8.00 -8.92 -5.62
N TYR A 212 8.53 -7.71 -5.85
CA TYR A 212 7.83 -6.44 -5.69
C TYR A 212 6.64 -6.26 -6.64
N TYR A 213 6.69 -6.83 -7.83
CA TYR A 213 5.58 -6.81 -8.78
C TYR A 213 4.45 -7.75 -8.33
N LEU A 214 4.81 -9.03 -8.12
CA LEU A 214 3.88 -10.12 -7.82
C LEU A 214 3.26 -10.04 -6.41
N SER A 215 3.95 -9.40 -5.46
CA SER A 215 3.51 -9.30 -4.06
C SER A 215 3.05 -7.89 -3.71
N ASP A 216 2.09 -7.79 -2.78
CA ASP A 216 1.73 -6.52 -2.15
C ASP A 216 2.56 -6.23 -0.89
N THR A 217 3.21 -7.25 -0.34
CA THR A 217 4.21 -7.11 0.73
C THR A 217 5.54 -6.59 0.19
N MET A 218 6.27 -5.83 1.04
CA MET A 218 7.64 -5.42 0.72
C MET A 218 8.58 -6.64 0.69
N PRO A 219 9.41 -6.80 -0.36
CA PRO A 219 10.38 -7.89 -0.39
C PRO A 219 11.43 -7.76 0.72
N LYS A 220 11.98 -8.91 1.14
CA LYS A 220 13.14 -8.96 2.05
C LYS A 220 14.41 -8.79 1.21
N VAL A 221 14.94 -7.58 1.21
CA VAL A 221 16.10 -7.21 0.37
C VAL A 221 17.35 -7.03 1.20
N GLU A 222 18.47 -7.55 0.69
CA GLU A 222 19.80 -7.09 1.09
C GLU A 222 20.14 -5.83 0.28
N GLN A 223 21.06 -5.03 0.81
CA GLN A 223 21.42 -3.75 0.21
C GLN A 223 22.30 -3.94 -1.01
N ILE A 224 21.90 -3.33 -2.13
CA ILE A 224 22.65 -3.31 -3.38
C ILE A 224 23.41 -1.99 -3.47
N LYS A 225 24.73 -2.08 -3.67
CA LYS A 225 25.61 -0.93 -3.90
C LYS A 225 25.76 -0.70 -5.40
N VAL A 226 25.22 0.42 -5.89
CA VAL A 226 25.49 0.91 -7.25
C VAL A 226 26.83 1.63 -7.34
N ASP A 227 27.39 1.67 -8.55
CA ASP A 227 28.55 2.49 -8.88
C ASP A 227 28.31 3.99 -8.58
N ALA A 228 29.37 4.68 -8.14
CA ALA A 228 29.31 6.08 -7.70
C ALA A 228 28.96 7.08 -8.82
N GLN A 229 29.00 6.65 -10.09
CA GLN A 229 28.51 7.46 -11.21
C GLN A 229 27.00 7.68 -11.21
N LEU A 230 26.21 6.83 -10.55
CA LEU A 230 24.78 7.06 -10.39
C LEU A 230 24.51 7.93 -9.17
N LYS A 231 23.90 9.08 -9.41
CA LYS A 231 23.49 10.00 -8.35
C LYS A 231 22.19 9.51 -7.70
N THR A 232 21.89 10.03 -6.52
CA THR A 232 20.61 9.82 -5.82
C THR A 232 19.40 10.03 -6.74
N ILE A 233 19.42 11.07 -7.59
CA ILE A 233 18.33 11.36 -8.54
C ILE A 233 18.13 10.27 -9.59
N ASP A 234 19.20 9.62 -10.06
CA ASP A 234 19.12 8.51 -11.03
C ASP A 234 18.36 7.32 -10.44
N ILE A 235 18.66 6.99 -9.18
CA ILE A 235 17.99 5.90 -8.45
C ILE A 235 16.52 6.27 -8.15
N MET A 236 16.25 7.53 -7.84
CA MET A 236 14.88 8.01 -7.67
C MET A 236 14.07 7.91 -8.98
N HIS A 237 14.63 8.34 -10.12
CA HIS A 237 14.01 8.20 -11.45
C HIS A 237 13.79 6.74 -11.85
N PHE A 238 14.80 5.89 -11.63
CA PHE A 238 14.70 4.44 -11.82
C PHE A 238 13.51 3.86 -11.03
N GLY A 239 13.37 4.25 -9.76
CA GLY A 239 12.23 3.87 -8.93
C GLY A 239 10.90 4.33 -9.49
N TRP A 240 10.76 5.61 -9.86
CA TRP A 240 9.51 6.15 -10.42
C TRP A 240 9.11 5.45 -11.71
N ASN A 241 10.07 5.16 -12.58
CA ASN A 241 9.87 4.40 -13.81
C ASN A 241 9.25 3.02 -13.53
N ILE A 242 9.80 2.27 -12.57
CA ILE A 242 9.27 0.96 -12.15
C ILE A 242 7.87 1.10 -11.54
N GLY A 243 7.72 1.99 -10.54
CA GLY A 243 6.44 2.20 -9.86
C GLY A 243 5.33 2.62 -10.82
N LYS A 244 5.64 3.45 -11.81
CA LYS A 244 4.71 3.91 -12.85
C LYS A 244 4.31 2.78 -13.80
N ALA A 245 5.26 1.95 -14.25
CA ALA A 245 5.01 0.81 -15.13
C ALA A 245 4.09 -0.25 -14.47
N PHE A 246 4.34 -0.54 -13.19
CA PHE A 246 3.55 -1.47 -12.39
C PHE A 246 2.26 -0.88 -11.81
N GLY A 247 2.12 0.44 -11.79
CA GLY A 247 0.98 1.12 -11.16
C GLY A 247 0.99 1.10 -9.63
N LYS A 248 2.13 0.81 -8.99
CA LYS A 248 2.28 0.77 -7.53
C LYS A 248 2.37 2.20 -6.95
N PRO A 249 1.80 2.49 -5.77
CA PRO A 249 1.89 3.80 -5.11
C PRO A 249 3.30 4.37 -4.96
N ARG A 250 3.44 5.71 -4.99
CA ARG A 250 4.75 6.39 -4.88
C ARG A 250 5.43 6.11 -3.54
N LEU A 251 4.75 6.24 -2.41
CA LEU A 251 5.28 5.88 -1.08
C LEU A 251 5.79 4.43 -1.02
N GLN A 252 5.04 3.48 -1.59
CA GLN A 252 5.44 2.07 -1.64
C GLN A 252 6.72 1.91 -2.48
N THR A 253 6.76 2.54 -3.65
CA THR A 253 7.92 2.53 -4.56
C THR A 253 9.16 3.19 -3.93
N ALA A 254 8.98 4.34 -3.26
CA ALA A 254 10.03 5.05 -2.54
C ALA A 254 10.61 4.21 -1.39
N THR A 255 9.75 3.50 -0.66
CA THR A 255 10.15 2.56 0.40
C THR A 255 10.94 1.38 -0.17
N PHE A 256 10.49 0.79 -1.29
CA PHE A 256 11.20 -0.29 -1.98
C PHE A 256 12.61 0.12 -2.38
N ILE A 257 12.77 1.22 -3.15
CA ILE A 257 14.10 1.64 -3.60
C ILE A 257 15.00 2.13 -2.45
N LYS A 258 14.44 2.72 -1.38
CA LYS A 258 15.20 3.10 -0.18
C LYS A 258 15.79 1.88 0.53
N ARG A 259 15.08 0.74 0.54
CA ARG A 259 15.59 -0.53 1.12
C ARG A 259 16.66 -1.15 0.23
N VAL A 260 16.40 -1.25 -1.07
CA VAL A 260 17.33 -1.86 -2.04
C VAL A 260 18.62 -1.06 -2.15
N PHE A 261 18.53 0.25 -2.38
CA PHE A 261 19.68 1.15 -2.59
C PHE A 261 19.99 2.00 -1.34
N ALA A 262 19.91 1.39 -0.16
CA ALA A 262 20.07 2.07 1.13
C ALA A 262 21.37 2.88 1.25
N HIS A 263 22.45 2.43 0.60
CA HIS A 263 23.72 3.15 0.53
C HIS A 263 23.60 4.49 -0.24
N THR A 264 23.07 4.47 -1.46
CA THR A 264 23.03 5.62 -2.39
C THR A 264 21.89 6.60 -2.08
N LEU A 265 20.86 6.11 -1.40
CA LEU A 265 19.75 6.91 -0.91
C LEU A 265 19.87 7.25 0.58
N ARG A 266 21.02 7.00 1.23
CA ARG A 266 21.22 7.10 2.70
C ARG A 266 20.63 8.38 3.29
N ASP A 267 21.03 9.52 2.74
CA ASP A 267 20.73 10.86 3.26
C ASP A 267 19.37 11.41 2.75
N SER A 268 18.65 10.62 1.96
CA SER A 268 17.29 10.96 1.49
C SER A 268 16.23 10.23 2.29
N GLU A 269 15.37 10.98 2.99
CA GLU A 269 14.16 10.42 3.60
C GLU A 269 13.20 9.84 2.56
N ILE A 270 12.36 8.87 2.96
CA ILE A 270 11.34 8.27 2.10
C ILE A 270 10.36 9.34 1.56
N SER A 271 9.98 10.31 2.40
CA SER A 271 9.18 11.50 2.04
C SER A 271 9.83 12.32 0.92
N THR A 272 11.15 12.53 1.00
CA THR A 272 11.93 13.28 0.02
C THR A 272 12.08 12.50 -1.28
N ILE A 273 12.28 11.18 -1.20
CA ILE A 273 12.29 10.29 -2.37
C ILE A 273 10.93 10.32 -3.07
N GLU A 274 9.84 10.09 -2.33
CA GLU A 274 8.47 10.08 -2.87
C GLU A 274 8.14 11.36 -3.64
N ARG A 275 8.52 12.52 -3.09
CA ARG A 275 8.36 13.82 -3.74
C ARG A 275 9.30 13.96 -4.96
N LYS A 276 10.60 13.81 -4.76
CA LYS A 276 11.63 14.14 -5.78
C LYS A 276 11.77 13.13 -6.91
N MET A 277 11.23 11.91 -6.80
CA MET A 277 11.41 10.84 -7.80
C MET A 277 10.85 11.11 -9.21
N SER A 278 10.19 12.24 -9.44
CA SER A 278 9.80 12.71 -10.78
C SER A 278 10.20 14.17 -11.05
N HIS A 279 11.25 14.69 -10.40
CA HIS A 279 11.76 16.05 -10.60
C HIS A 279 12.81 16.10 -11.72
N THR A 280 12.58 16.91 -12.75
CA THR A 280 13.47 17.02 -13.92
C THR A 280 14.56 18.11 -13.80
N GLU A 281 14.71 18.73 -12.62
CA GLU A 281 15.57 19.91 -12.41
C GLU A 281 17.07 19.58 -12.33
N SER A 282 17.44 18.30 -12.23
CA SER A 282 18.83 17.84 -12.08
C SER A 282 19.27 16.97 -13.24
N GLU A 283 20.52 17.14 -13.67
CA GLU A 283 21.15 16.25 -14.65
C GLU A 283 21.21 14.81 -14.13
N CYS A 284 20.62 13.90 -14.91
CA CYS A 284 20.51 12.48 -14.64
C CYS A 284 20.95 11.65 -15.86
N LYS A 285 21.61 10.52 -15.58
CA LYS A 285 21.90 9.44 -16.52
C LYS A 285 20.64 8.61 -16.78
N ILE A 286 19.85 8.32 -15.74
CA ILE A 286 18.58 7.59 -15.86
C ILE A 286 17.44 8.61 -16.00
N LYS A 287 16.84 8.64 -17.19
CA LYS A 287 15.74 9.56 -17.53
C LYS A 287 14.38 8.97 -17.15
N LEU A 288 13.43 9.85 -16.84
CA LEU A 288 12.03 9.46 -16.66
C LEU A 288 11.46 8.91 -17.97
N ASN A 289 10.83 7.75 -17.90
CA ASN A 289 10.14 7.07 -19.00
C ASN A 289 8.81 6.51 -18.48
N GLY A 290 7.71 7.16 -18.85
CA GLY A 290 6.36 6.74 -18.46
C GLY A 290 5.81 5.54 -19.23
N ASN A 291 6.49 5.11 -20.30
CA ASN A 291 5.98 4.17 -21.32
C ASN A 291 6.80 2.87 -21.35
N ILE A 292 7.22 2.37 -20.19
CA ILE A 292 8.00 1.13 -20.11
C ILE A 292 7.13 -0.12 -20.32
N ALA A 293 5.86 -0.09 -19.92
CA ALA A 293 4.95 -1.24 -19.98
C ALA A 293 3.76 -0.99 -20.90
#